data_AF-X1P022-F1
#
_entry.id   AF-X1P022-F1
#
_cell.length_a   1.000
_cell.length_b   1.000
_cell.length_c   1.000
_cell.angle_alpha   90.00
_cell.angle_beta   90.00
_cell.angle_gamma   90.00
#
_symmetry.space_group_name_H-M   'P 1'
#
loop_
_entity.id
_entity.type
_entity.pdbx_description
1 polymer ?
#
loop_
_entity_poly.entity_id
_entity_poly.type
_entity_poly.pdbx_seq_one_letter_code
_entity_poly.pdbx_strand_id
1 'polypeptide(L)' 'GVRYSGATVHFVTADVDMGPIILQTVVPVLQDDTEETLSERILKEEHKIYPESVKLFFEGKLEVRKKRVFIR' A
#
# COMPACT_ATOMS: atom_id res chain seq x y z
N GLY A 1 -15.22 5.95 15.52
CA GLY A 1 -14.55 5.73 14.23
C GLY A 1 -13.49 4.66 14.35
N VAL A 2 -12.88 4.27 13.23
CA VAL A 2 -11.70 3.40 13.21
C VAL A 2 -10.50 4.10 13.85
N ARG A 3 -9.51 3.34 14.31
CA ARG A 3 -8.27 3.89 14.88
C ARG A 3 -7.13 3.99 13.85
N TYR A 4 -7.26 3.26 12.74
CA TYR A 4 -6.26 3.18 11.70
C TYR A 4 -6.94 3.08 10.33
N SER A 5 -6.30 3.68 9.34
CA SER A 5 -6.53 3.47 7.91
C SER A 5 -5.20 3.03 7.28
N GLY A 6 -5.09 3.02 5.96
CA GLY A 6 -3.87 2.65 5.27
C GLY A 6 -4.03 2.58 3.76
N ALA A 7 -2.97 2.16 3.10
CA ALA A 7 -2.94 1.93 1.65
C ALA A 7 -2.15 0.65 1.33
N THR A 8 -2.48 0.05 0.20
CA THR A 8 -1.88 -1.21 -0.26
C THR A 8 -1.47 -1.07 -1.72
N VAL A 9 -0.24 -1.48 -2.05
CA VAL A 9 0.22 -1.63 -3.43
C VAL A 9 0.26 -3.11 -3.75
N HIS A 10 -0.37 -3.52 -4.84
CA HIS A 10 -0.45 -4.91 -5.26
C HIS A 10 -0.35 -5.03 -6.78
N PHE A 11 -0.04 -6.23 -7.27
CA PHE A 11 -0.13 -6.52 -8.70
C PHE A 11 -1.59 -6.56 -9.18
N VAL A 12 -1.85 -6.22 -10.44
CA VAL A 12 -3.20 -6.29 -11.00
C VAL A 12 -3.57 -7.74 -11.34
N THR A 13 -4.80 -8.12 -11.03
CA THR A 13 -5.43 -9.39 -11.42
C THR A 13 -6.78 -9.14 -12.10
N ALA A 14 -7.43 -10.18 -12.62
CA ALA A 14 -8.78 -10.06 -13.19
C ALA A 14 -9.82 -9.65 -12.14
N ASP A 15 -9.65 -10.12 -10.91
CA ASP A 15 -10.44 -9.71 -9.76
C ASP A 15 -9.94 -8.35 -9.23
N VAL A 16 -10.87 -7.42 -9.03
CA VAL A 16 -10.60 -6.05 -8.54
C VAL A 16 -9.98 -6.12 -7.14
N ASP A 17 -8.86 -5.41 -6.94
CA ASP A 17 -8.16 -5.26 -5.67
C ASP A 17 -7.74 -6.57 -4.98
N MET A 18 -7.57 -7.66 -5.75
CA MET A 18 -7.31 -9.00 -5.23
C MET A 18 -5.93 -9.58 -5.57
N GLY A 19 -5.04 -8.78 -6.16
CA GLY A 19 -3.75 -9.29 -6.56
C GLY A 19 -2.72 -9.40 -5.42
N PRO A 20 -1.60 -10.11 -5.65
CA PRO A 20 -0.55 -10.25 -4.64
C PRO A 20 0.00 -8.90 -4.17
N ILE A 21 -0.04 -8.70 -2.86
CA ILE A 21 0.40 -7.48 -2.17
C ILE A 21 1.93 -7.36 -2.19
N ILE A 22 2.43 -6.18 -2.57
CA ILE A 22 3.86 -5.83 -2.57
C ILE A 22 4.22 -5.11 -1.27
N LEU A 23 3.57 -3.97 -0.97
CA LEU A 23 3.77 -3.19 0.25
C LEU A 23 2.43 -2.70 0.81
N GLN A 24 2.39 -2.50 2.12
CA GLN A 24 1.27 -1.89 2.83
C GLN A 24 1.78 -0.85 3.81
N THR A 25 0.96 0.15 4.07
CA THR A 25 1.20 1.17 5.10
C THR A 25 -0.01 1.31 6.00
N VAL A 26 0.23 1.69 7.25
CA VAL A 26 -0.80 1.95 8.25
C VAL A 26 -0.74 3.41 8.65
N VAL A 27 -1.89 4.07 8.64
CA VAL A 27 -2.04 5.49 8.94
C VAL A 27 -2.93 5.62 10.18
N PRO A 28 -2.44 6.21 11.30
CA PRO A 28 -3.28 6.45 12.46
C PRO A 28 -4.37 7.48 12.12
N VAL A 29 -5.58 7.23 12.62
CA VAL A 29 -6.68 8.21 12.61
C VAL A 29 -6.65 8.94 13.94
N LEU A 30 -6.42 10.25 13.89
CA LEU A 30 -6.36 11.11 15.06
C LEU A 30 -7.76 11.57 15.45
N GLN A 31 -7.93 11.95 16.72
CA GLN A 31 -9.23 12.32 17.26
C GLN A 31 -9.86 13.53 16.56
N ASP A 32 -9.02 14.45 16.09
CA ASP A 32 -9.43 15.72 15.46
C ASP A 32 -9.31 15.69 13.93
N ASP A 33 -9.16 14.50 13.33
CA ASP A 33 -9.10 14.38 11.87
C ASP A 33 -10.45 14.73 11.23
N THR A 34 -10.40 15.61 10.24
CA THR A 34 -11.41 15.68 9.18
C THR A 34 -11.11 14.66 8.09
N GLU A 35 -12.08 14.39 7.21
CA GLU A 35 -11.88 13.53 6.03
C GLU A 35 -10.70 14.01 5.18
N GLU A 36 -10.58 15.31 4.97
CA GLU A 36 -9.50 15.92 4.20
C GLU A 36 -8.14 15.69 4.87
N THR A 37 -8.02 15.99 6.17
CA THR A 37 -6.74 15.84 6.88
C THR A 37 -6.26 14.39 6.98
N LEU A 38 -7.19 13.44 7.09
CA LEU A 38 -6.89 12.01 7.05
C LEU A 38 -6.47 11.59 5.63
N SER A 39 -7.20 12.02 4.61
CA SER A 39 -6.92 11.70 3.21
C SER A 39 -5.55 12.24 2.77
N GLU A 40 -5.19 13.47 3.15
CA GLU A 40 -3.86 14.03 2.90
C GLU A 40 -2.75 13.23 3.56
N ARG A 41 -2.99 12.68 4.75
CA ARG A 41 -2.03 11.83 5.45
C ARG A 41 -1.87 10.48 4.76
N ILE A 42 -2.97 9.88 4.30
CA ILE A 42 -2.95 8.63 3.52
C ILE A 42 -2.19 8.85 2.21
N LEU A 43 -2.50 9.92 1.48
CA LEU A 43 -1.86 10.25 0.20
C LEU A 43 -0.34 10.43 0.35
N LYS A 44 0.13 11.01 1.46
CA LYS A 44 1.57 11.11 1.77
C LYS A 44 2.23 9.74 1.93
N GLU A 45 1.53 8.77 2.52
CA GLU A 45 2.06 7.40 2.65
C GLU A 45 1.98 6.63 1.33
N GLU A 46 0.92 6.84 0.52
CA GLU A 46 0.82 6.29 -0.84
C GLU A 46 2.00 6.73 -1.72
N HIS A 47 2.32 8.03 -1.70
CA HIS A 47 3.49 8.59 -2.40
C HIS A 47 4.84 8.04 -1.91
N LYS A 48 4.89 7.31 -0.79
CA LYS A 48 6.09 6.59 -0.35
C LYS A 48 6.08 5.15 -0.82
N ILE A 49 5.01 4.40 -0.52
CA ILE A 49 4.98 2.95 -0.77
C ILE A 49 4.80 2.60 -2.23
N TYR A 50 4.17 3.48 -3.04
CA TYR A 50 4.00 3.24 -4.46
C TYR A 50 5.32 3.32 -5.23
N PRO A 51 6.11 4.41 -5.15
CA PRO A 51 7.43 4.44 -5.78
C PRO A 51 8.40 3.36 -5.26
N GLU A 52 8.36 3.04 -3.97
CA GLU A 52 9.21 1.97 -3.41
C GLU A 52 8.83 0.59 -4.00
N SER A 53 7.54 0.31 -4.16
CA SER A 53 7.08 -0.94 -4.82
C SER A 53 7.57 -1.02 -6.26
N VAL A 54 7.51 0.10 -7.00
CA VAL A 54 8.00 0.19 -8.39
C VAL A 54 9.52 -0.01 -8.44
N LYS A 55 10.27 0.60 -7.51
CA LYS A 55 11.72 0.39 -7.40
C LYS A 55 12.07 -1.06 -7.14
N LEU A 56 11.43 -1.72 -6.16
CA LEU A 56 11.65 -3.14 -5.86
C LEU A 56 11.37 -4.04 -7.09
N PHE A 57 10.36 -3.67 -7.89
CA PHE A 57 10.07 -4.37 -9.14
C PHE A 57 11.21 -4.24 -10.16
N PHE A 58 11.71 -3.02 -10.41
CA PHE A 58 12.81 -2.79 -11.34
C PHE A 58 14.16 -3.33 -10.87
N GLU A 59 14.37 -3.43 -9.55
CA GLU A 59 15.54 -4.08 -8.95
C GLU A 59 15.48 -5.61 -9.03
N GLY A 60 14.38 -6.20 -9.52
CA GLY A 60 14.21 -7.65 -9.61
C GLY A 60 14.09 -8.34 -8.25
N LYS A 61 13.72 -7.59 -7.20
CA LYS A 61 13.63 -8.09 -5.82
C LYS A 61 12.31 -8.77 -5.49
N LEU A 62 11.31 -8.65 -6.35
CA LEU A 62 9.98 -9.21 -6.12
C LEU A 62 9.85 -10.60 -6.75
N GLU A 63 9.55 -11.59 -5.92
CA GLU A 63 9.20 -12.94 -6.37
C GLU A 63 7.75 -13.27 -6.02
N VAL A 64 6.91 -13.47 -7.03
CA VAL A 64 5.52 -13.90 -6.82
C VAL A 64 5.45 -15.42 -6.70
N ARG A 65 5.00 -15.91 -5.55
CA ARG A 65 4.71 -17.34 -5.31
C ARG A 65 3.23 -17.51 -4.99
N LYS A 66 2.47 -18.12 -5.90
CA LYS A 66 1.00 -18.24 -5.81
C LYS A 66 0.37 -16.84 -5.65
N LYS A 67 -0.26 -16.57 -4.50
CA LYS A 67 -0.94 -15.29 -4.18
C LYS A 67 -0.12 -14.37 -3.27
N ARG A 68 1.20 -14.57 -3.15
CA ARG A 68 2.06 -13.79 -2.24
C ARG A 68 3.32 -13.30 -2.94
N VAL A 69 3.78 -12.11 -2.58
CA VAL A 69 5.06 -11.55 -3.01
C VAL A 69 6.09 -11.78 -1.91
N PHE A 70 7.28 -12.22 -2.30
CA PHE A 70 8.45 -12.33 -1.44
C PHE A 70 9.47 -11.30 -1.91
N ILE A 71 9.95 -10.46 -0.98
CA ILE A 71 10.98 -9.46 -1.26
C ILE A 71 12.33 -10.07 -0.89
N ARG A 72 13.27 -10.06 -1.84
CA ARG A 72 14.64 -10.59 -1.70
C ARG A 72 15.64 -9.54 -1.26
#